data_AF-A0A9W9W9V8-F1
#
_entry.id   AF-A0A9W9W9V8-F1
#
_cell.length_a   1.000
_cell.length_b   1.000
_cell.length_c   1.000
_cell.angle_alpha   90.00
_cell.angle_beta   90.00
_cell.angle_gamma   90.00
#
_symmetry.space_group_name_H-M   'P 1'
#
loop_
_entity.id
_entity.type
_entity.pdbx_description
1 polymer ?
#
loop_
_entity_poly.entity_id
_entity_poly.type
_entity_poly.pdbx_seq_one_letter_code
_entity_poly.pdbx_strand_id
1 'polypeptide(L)'
;MRYMERKWNGLTDAIAALTASKEAQEVNDNLANLREAFAEANELMDEIKKNPPVPTLGVSDAASGDHVNALRTGFGLRADPEWRDWMEPKHSDQLDGYYRDLQPFGKIIKSMGGMFRPQSFEANIDDEPCLRASLNALIYAINSTVQEMNPEGSRSLSIKPEQSMSYYPYRYDGEDYRLRGRADYALWYGRRRDIDTNLIIWEAKGKAGTNGECQLLLYMAMVHKKRCELGKKNRIVYGVLALPNYFEFIQIDNDGVYSMHFIKCFDSSFSAYVPLLTSIFMEAVALSPPGSEETDSVKAMEAV
;
A
#
# COMPACT_ATOMS: atom_id res chain seq x y z
N MET A 1 33.16 -51.43 -60.88
CA MET A 1 33.70 -50.35 -60.01
C MET A 1 33.08 -48.99 -60.31
N ARG A 2 33.24 -48.38 -61.49
CA ARG A 2 32.74 -47.01 -61.79
C ARG A 2 31.24 -46.74 -61.57
N TYR A 3 30.39 -47.78 -61.57
CA TYR A 3 28.95 -47.65 -61.28
C TYR A 3 28.69 -47.48 -59.77
N MET A 4 29.43 -48.22 -58.93
CA MET A 4 29.31 -48.15 -57.47
C MET A 4 29.87 -46.83 -56.93
N GLU A 5 30.99 -46.33 -57.48
CA GLU A 5 31.51 -45.00 -57.15
C GLU A 5 30.51 -43.88 -57.47
N ARG A 6 29.81 -43.95 -58.60
CA ARG A 6 28.80 -42.94 -58.96
C ARG A 6 27.60 -42.95 -58.01
N LYS A 7 27.13 -44.13 -57.60
CA LYS A 7 26.05 -44.24 -56.61
C LYS A 7 26.49 -43.79 -55.21
N TRP A 8 27.73 -44.09 -54.82
CA TRP A 8 28.29 -43.62 -53.56
C TRP A 8 28.38 -42.09 -53.54
N ASN A 9 29.00 -41.49 -54.56
CA ASN A 9 29.13 -40.03 -54.66
C ASN A 9 27.77 -39.32 -54.68
N GLY A 10 26.79 -39.84 -55.41
CA GLY A 10 25.43 -39.27 -55.42
C GLY A 10 24.71 -39.37 -54.06
N LEU A 11 25.00 -40.40 -53.26
CA LEU A 11 24.49 -40.51 -51.89
C LEU A 11 25.17 -39.47 -50.99
N THR A 12 26.49 -39.28 -51.12
CA THR A 12 27.22 -38.25 -50.38
C THR A 12 26.73 -36.84 -50.70
N ASP A 13 26.48 -36.55 -51.98
CA ASP A 13 25.95 -35.26 -52.43
C ASP A 13 24.51 -35.02 -51.94
N ALA A 14 23.67 -36.06 -51.94
CA ALA A 14 22.31 -35.97 -51.41
C ALA A 14 22.28 -35.77 -49.88
N ILE A 15 23.19 -36.43 -49.15
CA ILE A 15 23.36 -36.20 -47.71
C ILE A 15 23.87 -34.78 -47.44
N ALA A 16 24.83 -34.29 -48.21
CA ALA A 16 25.32 -32.91 -48.11
C ALA A 16 24.20 -31.89 -48.40
N ALA A 17 23.36 -32.14 -49.42
CA ALA A 17 22.24 -31.28 -49.77
C ALA A 17 21.12 -31.29 -48.71
N LEU A 18 20.82 -32.44 -48.10
CA LEU A 18 19.89 -32.55 -46.97
C LEU A 18 20.41 -31.83 -45.71
N THR A 19 21.72 -31.88 -45.48
CA THR A 19 22.36 -31.17 -44.36
C THR A 19 22.46 -29.65 -44.61
N ALA A 20 22.55 -29.25 -45.88
CA ALA A 20 22.54 -27.86 -46.33
C ALA A 20 21.14 -27.30 -46.62
N SER A 21 20.09 -28.10 -46.40
CA SER A 21 18.70 -27.65 -46.50
C SER A 21 18.48 -26.45 -45.57
N LYS A 22 17.77 -25.43 -46.06
CA LYS A 22 17.39 -24.25 -45.27
C LYS A 22 16.67 -24.63 -43.97
N GLU A 23 15.88 -25.70 -44.00
CA GLU A 23 15.17 -26.23 -42.83
C GLU A 23 16.14 -26.81 -41.80
N ALA A 24 17.20 -27.51 -42.24
CA ALA A 24 18.23 -28.05 -41.34
C ALA A 24 19.06 -26.93 -40.70
N GLN A 25 19.35 -25.86 -41.44
CA GLN A 25 20.03 -24.67 -40.92
C GLN A 25 19.15 -23.95 -39.87
N GLU A 26 17.87 -23.74 -40.17
CA GLU A 26 16.92 -23.11 -39.25
C GLU A 26 16.75 -23.91 -37.95
N VAL A 27 16.69 -25.25 -38.03
CA VAL A 27 16.68 -26.11 -36.84
C VAL A 27 17.97 -25.98 -36.03
N ASN A 28 19.13 -25.91 -36.67
CA ASN A 28 20.42 -25.73 -35.98
C ASN A 28 20.52 -24.35 -35.31
N ASP A 29 20.07 -23.30 -35.97
CA ASP A 29 20.06 -21.94 -35.40
C ASP A 29 19.11 -21.87 -34.20
N ASN A 30 17.93 -22.48 -34.29
CA ASN A 30 17.00 -22.59 -33.16
C ASN A 30 17.58 -23.39 -31.99
N LEU A 31 18.33 -24.48 -32.27
CA LEU A 31 19.02 -25.26 -31.24
C LEU A 31 20.16 -24.46 -30.58
N ALA A 32 20.88 -23.63 -31.34
CA ALA A 32 21.91 -22.75 -30.80
C ALA A 32 21.29 -21.71 -29.86
N ASN A 33 20.22 -21.03 -30.30
CA ASN A 33 19.48 -20.06 -29.47
C ASN A 33 18.93 -20.70 -28.19
N LEU A 34 18.40 -21.93 -28.28
CA LEU A 34 17.94 -22.66 -27.10
C LEU A 34 19.08 -22.97 -26.13
N ARG A 35 20.24 -23.39 -26.63
CA ARG A 35 21.41 -23.67 -25.78
C ARG A 35 21.90 -22.42 -25.06
N GLU A 36 21.92 -21.28 -25.75
CA GLU A 36 22.27 -19.99 -25.18
C GLU A 36 21.28 -19.59 -24.08
N ALA A 37 19.97 -19.64 -24.36
CA ALA A 37 18.93 -19.38 -23.36
C ALA A 37 19.01 -20.32 -22.15
N PHE A 38 19.36 -21.60 -22.35
CA PHE A 38 19.59 -22.54 -21.25
C PHE A 38 20.84 -22.19 -20.44
N ALA A 39 21.92 -21.71 -21.07
CA ALA A 39 23.11 -21.26 -20.37
C ALA A 39 22.82 -20.02 -19.50
N GLU A 40 22.13 -19.03 -20.05
CA GLU A 40 21.68 -17.84 -19.32
C GLU A 40 20.77 -18.21 -18.14
N ALA A 41 19.81 -19.12 -18.34
CA ALA A 41 18.93 -19.58 -17.27
C ALA A 41 19.69 -20.30 -16.16
N ASN A 42 20.72 -21.09 -16.48
CA ASN A 42 21.56 -21.75 -15.48
C ASN A 42 22.40 -20.74 -14.69
N GLU A 43 22.95 -19.72 -15.35
CA GLU A 43 23.69 -18.66 -14.69
C GLU A 43 22.79 -17.88 -13.71
N LEU A 44 21.58 -17.51 -14.13
CA LEU A 44 20.58 -16.88 -13.28
C LEU A 44 20.19 -17.78 -12.08
N MET A 45 20.03 -19.08 -12.30
CA MET A 45 19.71 -20.03 -11.22
C MET A 45 20.86 -20.16 -10.21
N ASP A 46 22.11 -20.13 -10.66
CA ASP A 46 23.26 -20.15 -9.76
C ASP A 46 23.43 -18.82 -9.01
N GLU A 47 23.10 -17.68 -9.64
CA GLU A 47 23.00 -16.39 -8.96
C GLU A 47 21.90 -16.40 -7.88
N ILE A 48 20.71 -16.92 -8.19
CA ILE A 48 19.61 -17.09 -7.23
C ILE A 48 20.00 -18.02 -6.08
N LYS A 49 20.76 -19.10 -6.32
CA LYS A 49 21.24 -19.98 -5.23
C LYS A 49 22.25 -19.26 -4.33
N LYS A 50 23.12 -18.44 -4.91
CA LYS A 50 24.10 -17.64 -4.15
C LYS A 50 23.41 -16.53 -3.34
N ASN A 51 22.36 -15.94 -3.90
CA ASN A 51 21.60 -14.85 -3.32
C ASN A 51 20.11 -15.19 -3.34
N PRO A 52 19.65 -16.12 -2.47
CA PRO A 52 18.26 -16.52 -2.45
C PRO A 52 17.36 -15.29 -2.28
N PRO A 53 16.27 -15.18 -3.07
CA PRO A 53 15.36 -14.05 -2.95
C PRO A 53 14.81 -14.03 -1.54
N VAL A 54 14.79 -12.83 -0.94
CA VAL A 54 14.21 -12.61 0.38
C VAL A 54 12.76 -13.14 0.37
N PRO A 55 12.38 -14.04 1.29
CA PRO A 55 11.04 -14.56 1.34
C PRO A 55 10.05 -13.41 1.54
N THR A 56 8.93 -13.45 0.82
CA THR A 56 7.90 -12.41 0.89
C THR A 56 6.74 -12.89 1.73
N LEU A 57 6.24 -12.02 2.61
CA LEU A 57 5.05 -12.28 3.42
C LEU A 57 3.99 -11.22 3.07
N GLY A 58 2.77 -11.68 2.76
CA GLY A 58 1.64 -10.79 2.55
C GLY A 58 1.22 -10.11 3.85
N VAL A 59 0.82 -8.85 3.81
CA VAL A 59 0.26 -8.15 4.99
C VAL A 59 -0.99 -8.86 5.48
N SER A 60 -1.84 -9.37 4.58
CA SER A 60 -3.01 -10.18 4.95
C SER A 60 -2.64 -11.48 5.65
N ASP A 61 -1.57 -12.14 5.20
CA ASP A 61 -1.09 -13.40 5.78
C ASP A 61 -0.46 -13.16 7.15
N ALA A 62 0.39 -12.14 7.26
CA ALA A 62 0.94 -11.65 8.52
C ALA A 62 -0.17 -11.25 9.49
N ALA A 63 -1.26 -10.68 8.97
CA ALA A 63 -2.47 -10.33 9.69
C ALA A 63 -3.46 -11.49 9.89
N SER A 64 -3.11 -12.76 9.66
CA SER A 64 -3.98 -13.93 9.98
C SER A 64 -3.65 -14.78 11.24
N GLY A 65 -2.44 -14.72 11.82
CA GLY A 65 -1.99 -15.46 13.04
C GLY A 65 -2.17 -14.82 14.44
N ASP A 66 -1.17 -14.94 15.35
CA ASP A 66 -1.17 -14.34 16.69
C ASP A 66 -0.64 -12.88 16.63
N HIS A 67 -1.54 -11.98 16.23
CA HIS A 67 -1.25 -10.60 15.78
C HIS A 67 -0.54 -9.71 16.78
N VAL A 68 -0.88 -9.87 18.05
CA VAL A 68 -0.26 -9.10 19.14
C VAL A 68 1.23 -9.43 19.23
N ASN A 69 1.58 -10.70 18.98
CA ASN A 69 2.98 -11.12 18.90
C ASN A 69 3.64 -10.66 17.60
N ALA A 70 2.97 -10.70 16.44
CA ALA A 70 3.54 -10.24 15.16
C ALA A 70 3.92 -8.74 15.18
N LEU A 71 3.04 -7.88 15.70
CA LEU A 71 3.31 -6.44 15.85
C LEU A 71 4.38 -6.14 16.91
N ARG A 72 4.36 -6.86 18.04
CA ARG A 72 5.36 -6.70 19.11
C ARG A 72 6.75 -7.21 18.69
N THR A 73 6.84 -8.36 18.03
CA THR A 73 8.12 -8.99 17.67
C THR A 73 8.71 -8.40 16.39
N GLY A 74 7.88 -8.08 15.39
CA GLY A 74 8.34 -7.57 14.10
C GLY A 74 8.67 -6.08 14.10
N PHE A 75 7.88 -5.27 14.83
CA PHE A 75 8.05 -3.80 14.82
C PHE A 75 8.32 -3.18 16.20
N GLY A 76 8.09 -3.92 17.29
CA GLY A 76 8.31 -3.40 18.65
C GLY A 76 7.22 -2.44 19.14
N LEU A 77 6.03 -2.47 18.52
CA LEU A 77 4.93 -1.57 18.91
C LEU A 77 4.33 -1.96 20.26
N ARG A 78 3.88 -0.96 21.02
CA ARG A 78 3.26 -1.11 22.34
C ARG A 78 1.85 -0.52 22.32
N ALA A 79 0.87 -1.23 22.85
CA ALA A 79 -0.47 -0.68 23.01
C ALA A 79 -0.51 0.28 24.19
N ASP A 80 -1.18 1.41 24.03
CA ASP A 80 -1.62 2.30 25.11
C ASP A 80 -3.10 2.03 25.39
N PRO A 81 -3.46 1.50 26.57
CA PRO A 81 -4.84 1.32 26.95
C PRO A 81 -5.53 2.63 27.36
N GLU A 82 -4.77 3.70 27.60
CA GLU A 82 -5.31 4.97 28.08
C GLU A 82 -5.71 5.89 26.92
N TRP A 83 -6.78 6.63 27.17
CA TRP A 83 -7.26 7.68 26.29
C TRP A 83 -6.21 8.78 26.16
N ARG A 84 -5.93 9.24 24.94
CA ARG A 84 -4.93 10.29 24.69
C ARG A 84 -5.54 11.56 24.11
N ASP A 85 -4.94 12.68 24.48
CA ASP A 85 -5.29 14.05 24.08
C ASP A 85 -5.40 14.30 22.56
N TRP A 86 -4.81 13.43 21.72
CA TRP A 86 -4.92 13.57 20.26
C TRP A 86 -6.32 13.23 19.72
N MET A 87 -7.16 12.58 20.52
CA MET A 87 -8.53 12.22 20.17
C MET A 87 -9.49 13.41 20.28
N GLU A 88 -9.06 14.53 20.89
CA GLU A 88 -9.80 15.79 20.87
C GLU A 88 -9.43 16.60 19.62
N PRO A 89 -10.40 17.08 18.82
CA PRO A 89 -10.13 17.90 17.64
C PRO A 89 -9.41 19.20 18.02
N LYS A 90 -8.10 19.29 17.75
CA LYS A 90 -7.24 20.44 18.13
C LYS A 90 -7.56 21.75 17.42
N HIS A 91 -8.56 21.75 16.54
CA HIS A 91 -8.95 22.87 15.68
C HIS A 91 -10.46 23.10 15.64
N SER A 92 -11.24 22.63 16.64
CA SER A 92 -12.70 22.75 16.66
C SER A 92 -13.19 24.16 16.30
N ASP A 93 -12.55 25.18 16.88
CA ASP A 93 -12.95 26.58 16.73
C ASP A 93 -12.69 27.14 15.32
N GLN A 94 -11.72 26.57 14.60
CA GLN A 94 -11.40 26.93 13.21
C GLN A 94 -12.32 26.22 12.20
N LEU A 95 -13.01 25.17 12.63
CA LEU A 95 -13.79 24.29 11.76
C LEU A 95 -15.28 24.63 11.71
N ASP A 96 -15.79 25.48 12.61
CA ASP A 96 -17.20 25.87 12.71
C ASP A 96 -17.80 26.42 11.39
N GLY A 97 -17.02 27.19 10.63
CA GLY A 97 -17.43 27.69 9.31
C GLY A 97 -17.49 26.57 8.25
N TYR A 98 -16.47 25.72 8.23
CA TYR A 98 -16.29 24.67 7.23
C TYR A 98 -17.22 23.47 7.44
N TYR A 99 -17.66 23.21 8.67
CA TYR A 99 -18.67 22.18 8.91
C TYR A 99 -19.94 22.45 8.12
N ARG A 100 -20.31 23.73 7.92
CA ARG A 100 -21.46 24.12 7.09
C ARG A 100 -21.30 23.67 5.65
N ASP A 101 -20.09 23.76 5.10
CA ASP A 101 -19.77 23.38 3.72
C ASP A 101 -19.60 21.86 3.56
N LEU A 102 -19.27 21.17 4.65
CA LEU A 102 -19.24 19.70 4.71
C LEU A 102 -20.61 19.08 5.04
N GLN A 103 -21.60 19.84 5.55
CA GLN A 103 -22.96 19.36 5.82
C GLN A 103 -23.66 18.69 4.62
N PRO A 104 -23.53 19.18 3.36
CA PRO A 104 -24.07 18.49 2.18
C PRO A 104 -23.47 17.08 2.01
N PHE A 105 -22.18 16.90 2.28
CA PHE A 105 -21.55 15.58 2.29
C PHE A 105 -22.05 14.73 3.45
N GLY A 106 -22.29 15.33 4.62
CA GLY A 106 -22.98 14.67 5.73
C GLY A 106 -24.37 14.17 5.34
N LYS A 107 -25.11 14.91 4.51
CA LYS A 107 -26.40 14.46 3.95
C LYS A 107 -26.22 13.34 2.92
N ILE A 108 -25.18 13.39 2.08
CA ILE A 108 -24.85 12.32 1.12
C ILE A 108 -24.45 11.04 1.87
N ILE A 109 -23.53 11.14 2.83
CA ILE A 109 -23.09 10.02 3.68
C ILE A 109 -24.25 9.52 4.54
N LYS A 110 -25.13 10.39 5.06
CA LYS A 110 -26.36 9.98 5.77
C LYS A 110 -27.39 9.34 4.83
N SER A 111 -27.49 9.77 3.58
CA SER A 111 -28.33 9.13 2.57
C SER A 111 -27.76 7.78 2.12
N MET A 112 -26.43 7.64 2.07
CA MET A 112 -25.73 6.38 1.84
C MET A 112 -25.85 5.45 3.06
N GLY A 113 -25.70 5.97 4.28
CA GLY A 113 -26.00 5.29 5.55
C GLY A 113 -27.47 4.91 5.70
N GLY A 114 -28.37 5.66 5.06
CA GLY A 114 -29.78 5.31 4.87
C GLY A 114 -29.99 4.20 3.84
N MET A 115 -29.11 4.09 2.83
CA MET A 115 -28.98 2.94 1.92
C MET A 115 -28.42 1.70 2.65
N PHE A 116 -27.63 1.91 3.71
CA PHE A 116 -27.18 0.89 4.66
C PHE A 116 -28.17 0.67 5.83
N ARG A 117 -29.43 1.15 5.75
CA ARG A 117 -30.51 0.68 6.64
C ARG A 117 -31.19 -0.51 5.98
N PRO A 118 -30.82 -1.76 6.28
CA PRO A 118 -31.71 -2.86 5.99
C PRO A 118 -32.87 -2.78 7.00
N GLN A 119 -34.10 -2.58 6.50
CA GLN A 119 -35.33 -2.67 7.32
C GLN A 119 -35.59 -4.10 7.84
N SER A 120 -34.73 -5.06 7.53
CA SER A 120 -34.67 -6.40 8.11
C SER A 120 -33.21 -6.69 8.45
N PHE A 121 -32.95 -7.18 9.65
CA PHE A 121 -31.61 -7.39 10.22
C PHE A 121 -30.75 -8.47 9.50
N GLU A 122 -31.03 -8.78 8.23
CA GLU A 122 -30.42 -9.87 7.46
C GLU A 122 -30.08 -9.51 5.99
N ALA A 123 -30.32 -8.27 5.52
CA ALA A 123 -29.98 -7.89 4.14
C ALA A 123 -28.55 -7.34 4.02
N ASN A 124 -27.65 -8.23 3.56
CA ASN A 124 -26.35 -8.01 2.91
C ASN A 124 -25.51 -6.80 3.37
N ILE A 125 -24.72 -7.04 4.43
CA ILE A 125 -23.68 -6.19 5.02
C ILE A 125 -22.44 -6.07 4.09
N ASP A 126 -22.54 -6.49 2.81
CA ASP A 126 -21.39 -6.88 1.97
C ASP A 126 -21.07 -5.88 0.85
N ASP A 127 -21.58 -4.64 0.89
CA ASP A 127 -21.28 -3.66 -0.17
C ASP A 127 -20.03 -2.81 0.17
N GLU A 128 -18.90 -3.51 0.30
CA GLU A 128 -17.58 -2.89 0.36
C GLU A 128 -17.36 -1.88 -0.79
N PRO A 129 -17.79 -2.14 -2.05
CA PRO A 129 -17.75 -1.13 -3.11
C PRO A 129 -18.47 0.17 -2.76
N CYS A 130 -19.69 0.11 -2.22
CA CYS A 130 -20.41 1.31 -1.78
C CYS A 130 -19.69 2.02 -0.63
N LEU A 131 -19.18 1.29 0.36
CA LEU A 131 -18.38 1.87 1.44
C LEU A 131 -17.17 2.63 0.87
N ARG A 132 -16.41 2.01 -0.02
CA ARG A 132 -15.25 2.63 -0.69
C ARG A 132 -15.64 3.87 -1.49
N ALA A 133 -16.78 3.85 -2.18
CA ALA A 133 -17.30 5.02 -2.89
C ALA A 133 -17.63 6.19 -1.94
N SER A 134 -18.26 5.92 -0.79
CA SER A 134 -18.52 6.92 0.24
C SER A 134 -17.24 7.48 0.85
N LEU A 135 -16.28 6.61 1.16
CA LEU A 135 -14.98 6.99 1.72
C LEU A 135 -14.19 7.86 0.74
N ASN A 136 -14.19 7.52 -0.56
CA ASN A 136 -13.62 8.36 -1.60
C ASN A 136 -14.15 9.79 -1.51
N ALA A 137 -15.47 9.96 -1.56
CA ALA A 137 -16.08 11.29 -1.52
C ALA A 137 -15.70 12.06 -0.24
N LEU A 138 -15.70 11.39 0.91
CA LEU A 138 -15.32 12.00 2.19
C LEU A 138 -13.85 12.43 2.23
N ILE A 139 -12.94 11.54 1.85
CA ILE A 139 -11.49 11.79 1.83
C ILE A 139 -11.16 12.97 0.92
N TYR A 140 -11.73 13.00 -0.29
CA TYR A 140 -11.51 14.12 -1.23
C TYR A 140 -12.10 15.44 -0.72
N ALA A 141 -13.30 15.41 -0.11
CA ALA A 141 -13.92 16.60 0.46
C ALA A 141 -13.06 17.19 1.59
N ILE A 142 -12.65 16.35 2.55
CA ILE A 142 -11.81 16.78 3.67
C ILE A 142 -10.46 17.29 3.16
N ASN A 143 -9.82 16.60 2.22
CA ASN A 143 -8.56 17.06 1.66
C ASN A 143 -8.71 18.43 0.99
N SER A 144 -9.75 18.64 0.17
CA SER A 144 -10.00 19.94 -0.47
C SER A 144 -10.13 21.05 0.57
N THR A 145 -10.98 20.83 1.59
CA THR A 145 -11.17 21.78 2.68
C THR A 145 -9.87 22.08 3.42
N VAL A 146 -9.06 21.06 3.72
CA VAL A 146 -7.78 21.23 4.41
C VAL A 146 -6.75 21.98 3.56
N GLN A 147 -6.70 21.72 2.26
CA GLN A 147 -5.83 22.46 1.34
C GLN A 147 -6.25 23.93 1.23
N GLU A 148 -7.55 24.21 1.20
CA GLU A 148 -8.09 25.59 1.20
C GLU A 148 -7.76 26.33 2.50
N MET A 149 -7.73 25.63 3.65
CA MET A 149 -7.34 26.20 4.94
C MET A 149 -5.83 26.42 5.09
N ASN A 150 -4.99 25.83 4.23
CA ASN A 150 -3.53 25.92 4.33
C ASN A 150 -2.89 26.34 2.98
N PRO A 151 -3.21 27.55 2.47
CA PRO A 151 -2.77 27.99 1.14
C PRO A 151 -1.28 28.38 1.08
N GLU A 152 -0.65 28.68 2.23
CA GLU A 152 0.71 29.20 2.28
C GLU A 152 1.66 28.22 3.03
N GLY A 153 2.40 27.41 2.26
CA GLY A 153 3.68 26.83 2.71
C GLY A 153 3.76 25.31 2.89
N SER A 154 2.65 24.58 2.87
CA SER A 154 2.67 23.11 3.02
C SER A 154 2.50 22.41 1.67
N ARG A 155 3.13 21.24 1.47
CA ARG A 155 2.96 20.48 0.22
C ARG A 155 1.52 19.97 0.13
N SER A 156 0.94 20.05 -1.08
CA SER A 156 -0.35 19.44 -1.34
C SER A 156 -0.32 17.94 -1.06
N LEU A 157 -1.28 17.46 -0.29
CA LEU A 157 -1.40 16.05 0.04
C LEU A 157 -2.05 15.31 -1.12
N SER A 158 -1.36 14.27 -1.57
CA SER A 158 -1.87 13.39 -2.63
C SER A 158 -2.62 12.23 -2.00
N ILE A 159 -3.86 12.02 -2.43
CA ILE A 159 -4.67 10.84 -2.08
C ILE A 159 -4.43 9.75 -3.13
N LYS A 160 -4.08 8.55 -2.67
CA LYS A 160 -3.82 7.42 -3.57
C LYS A 160 -4.62 6.20 -3.14
N PRO A 161 -5.61 5.80 -3.95
CA PRO A 161 -6.24 4.51 -3.76
C PRO A 161 -5.24 3.39 -4.07
N GLU A 162 -5.41 2.23 -3.43
CA GLU A 162 -4.75 0.98 -3.80
C GLU A 162 -3.21 1.09 -3.75
N GLN A 163 -2.68 1.70 -2.68
CA GLN A 163 -1.25 1.98 -2.56
C GLN A 163 -0.47 0.72 -2.16
N SER A 164 0.36 0.24 -3.07
CA SER A 164 1.32 -0.84 -2.78
C SER A 164 2.36 -0.39 -1.76
N MET A 165 2.55 -1.18 -0.71
CA MET A 165 3.51 -0.94 0.36
C MET A 165 4.45 -2.14 0.49
N SER A 166 5.73 -1.88 0.73
CA SER A 166 6.73 -2.92 1.01
C SER A 166 7.72 -2.44 2.04
N TYR A 167 8.12 -3.34 2.93
CA TYR A 167 9.10 -3.08 3.99
C TYR A 167 9.97 -4.31 4.19
N TYR A 168 11.25 -4.07 4.48
CA TYR A 168 12.26 -5.08 4.78
C TYR A 168 13.36 -4.42 5.63
N PRO A 169 13.90 -5.10 6.66
CA PRO A 169 13.54 -6.45 7.12
C PRO A 169 12.35 -6.46 8.09
N TYR A 170 11.38 -7.36 7.86
CA TYR A 170 10.31 -7.69 8.81
C TYR A 170 10.60 -9.05 9.44
N ARG A 171 10.88 -9.07 10.75
CA ARG A 171 11.24 -10.30 11.45
C ARG A 171 9.99 -11.03 11.94
N TYR A 172 9.82 -12.27 11.52
CA TYR A 172 8.70 -13.14 11.90
C TYR A 172 9.18 -14.58 12.04
N ASP A 173 8.79 -15.24 13.11
CA ASP A 173 9.22 -16.63 13.41
C ASP A 173 10.75 -16.85 13.31
N GLY A 174 11.51 -15.86 13.79
CA GLY A 174 12.98 -15.91 13.78
C GLY A 174 13.65 -15.49 12.46
N GLU A 175 12.91 -15.47 11.36
CA GLU A 175 13.39 -15.21 9.99
C GLU A 175 13.04 -13.80 9.49
N ASP A 176 13.80 -13.31 8.51
CA ASP A 176 13.58 -12.00 7.89
C ASP A 176 12.77 -12.12 6.59
N TYR A 177 11.61 -11.46 6.57
CA TYR A 177 10.73 -11.40 5.42
C TYR A 177 10.68 -9.99 4.84
N ARG A 178 10.36 -9.94 3.55
CA ARG A 178 9.84 -8.74 2.92
C ARG A 178 8.34 -8.70 3.09
N LEU A 179 7.85 -7.82 3.95
CA LEU A 179 6.42 -7.57 4.11
C LEU A 179 5.91 -6.79 2.91
N ARG A 180 4.81 -7.25 2.30
CA ARG A 180 4.17 -6.61 1.15
C ARG A 180 2.66 -6.61 1.27
N GLY A 181 2.04 -5.50 0.91
CA GLY A 181 0.59 -5.40 0.83
C GLY A 181 0.16 -4.22 0.00
N ARG A 182 -1.14 -3.96 0.02
CA ARG A 182 -1.77 -2.85 -0.66
C ARG A 182 -2.80 -2.24 0.27
N ALA A 183 -2.57 -1.00 0.68
CA ALA A 183 -3.52 -0.25 1.48
C ALA A 183 -4.66 0.28 0.59
N ASP A 184 -5.89 0.32 1.12
CA ASP A 184 -7.03 0.85 0.37
C ASP A 184 -6.82 2.31 -0.01
N TYR A 185 -6.35 3.12 0.94
CA TYR A 185 -5.94 4.49 0.69
C TYR A 185 -4.70 4.86 1.47
N ALA A 186 -3.87 5.69 0.86
CA ALA A 186 -2.81 6.40 1.56
C ALA A 186 -2.83 7.88 1.18
N LEU A 187 -2.66 8.74 2.18
CA LEU A 187 -2.42 10.16 2.02
C LEU A 187 -0.93 10.41 2.24
N TRP A 188 -0.26 11.10 1.32
CA TRP A 188 1.20 11.32 1.41
C TRP A 188 1.65 12.68 0.91
N TYR A 189 2.92 12.98 1.18
CA TYR A 189 3.68 14.06 0.53
C TYR A 189 4.86 13.52 -0.29
N GLY A 190 5.43 14.33 -1.19
CA GLY A 190 6.65 13.95 -1.93
C GLY A 190 6.48 12.76 -2.88
N ARG A 191 7.55 11.96 -3.05
CA ARG A 191 7.59 10.90 -4.07
C ARG A 191 6.77 9.69 -3.66
N ARG A 192 6.00 9.18 -4.61
CA ARG A 192 5.11 8.02 -4.48
C ARG A 192 5.75 6.74 -3.91
N ARG A 193 7.05 6.53 -4.12
CA ARG A 193 7.74 5.29 -3.75
C ARG A 193 8.27 5.31 -2.31
N ASP A 194 8.26 6.48 -1.68
CA ASP A 194 8.88 6.69 -0.38
C ASP A 194 7.87 6.37 0.72
N ILE A 195 7.94 5.16 1.27
CA ILE A 195 6.96 4.70 2.27
C ILE A 195 6.92 5.60 3.52
N ASP A 196 8.02 6.29 3.86
CA ASP A 196 8.09 7.21 5.00
C ASP A 196 7.28 8.50 4.83
N THR A 197 6.80 8.79 3.61
CA THR A 197 6.01 9.99 3.35
C THR A 197 4.50 9.79 3.47
N ASN A 198 4.04 8.56 3.72
CA ASN A 198 2.63 8.28 4.01
C ASN A 198 2.26 8.85 5.39
N LEU A 199 1.25 9.71 5.44
CA LEU A 199 0.81 10.42 6.63
C LEU A 199 -0.42 9.76 7.26
N ILE A 200 -1.35 9.32 6.42
CA ILE A 200 -2.58 8.65 6.83
C ILE A 200 -2.76 7.40 5.97
N ILE A 201 -3.08 6.28 6.60
CA ILE A 201 -3.44 5.02 5.92
C ILE A 201 -4.90 4.71 6.24
N TRP A 202 -5.69 4.35 5.24
CA TRP A 202 -7.05 3.87 5.46
C TRP A 202 -7.21 2.45 4.96
N GLU A 203 -8.02 1.71 5.69
CA GLU A 203 -8.53 0.39 5.32
C GLU A 203 -10.06 0.43 5.38
N ALA A 204 -10.72 -0.15 4.39
CA ALA A 204 -12.16 -0.27 4.31
C ALA A 204 -12.51 -1.76 4.33
N LYS A 205 -13.35 -2.19 5.27
CA LYS A 205 -13.78 -3.58 5.35
C LYS A 205 -15.30 -3.68 5.35
N GLY A 206 -15.84 -4.60 4.55
CA GLY A 206 -17.28 -4.86 4.49
C GLY A 206 -17.85 -5.48 5.78
N LYS A 207 -17.03 -6.14 6.61
CA LYS A 207 -17.50 -6.82 7.84
C LYS A 207 -16.61 -6.52 9.05
N ALA A 208 -17.26 -6.31 10.20
CA ALA A 208 -16.61 -6.30 11.50
C ALA A 208 -16.06 -7.70 11.84
N GLY A 209 -14.95 -7.77 12.57
CA GLY A 209 -14.27 -9.04 12.89
C GLY A 209 -13.38 -9.58 11.77
N THR A 210 -13.12 -8.79 10.73
CA THR A 210 -12.02 -9.05 9.78
C THR A 210 -10.71 -8.56 10.38
N ASN A 211 -9.58 -9.08 9.90
CA ASN A 211 -8.23 -8.68 10.34
C ASN A 211 -7.83 -7.27 9.87
N GLY A 212 -8.79 -6.38 9.60
CA GLY A 212 -8.57 -5.03 9.08
C GLY A 212 -7.75 -4.15 10.01
N GLU A 213 -7.99 -4.24 11.32
CA GLU A 213 -7.19 -3.54 12.35
C GLU A 213 -5.71 -3.96 12.26
N CYS A 214 -5.45 -5.26 12.19
CA CYS A 214 -4.10 -5.81 12.11
C CYS A 214 -3.40 -5.43 10.81
N GLN A 215 -4.11 -5.47 9.68
CA GLN A 215 -3.58 -5.01 8.38
C GLN A 215 -3.23 -3.52 8.43
N LEU A 216 -4.13 -2.69 8.95
CA LEU A 216 -3.90 -1.25 9.12
C LEU A 216 -2.67 -0.99 10.00
N LEU A 217 -2.61 -1.62 11.19
CA LEU A 217 -1.47 -1.50 12.09
C LEU A 217 -0.15 -1.94 11.45
N LEU A 218 -0.14 -3.01 10.66
CA LEU A 218 1.06 -3.43 9.93
C LEU A 218 1.51 -2.38 8.91
N TYR A 219 0.59 -1.82 8.11
CA TYR A 219 0.95 -0.75 7.18
C TYR A 219 1.49 0.48 7.92
N MET A 220 0.85 0.88 9.02
CA MET A 220 1.31 2.00 9.85
C MET A 220 2.68 1.73 10.47
N ALA A 221 2.92 0.50 10.93
CA ALA A 221 4.19 0.07 11.51
C ALA A 221 5.33 0.15 10.48
N MET A 222 5.07 -0.24 9.23
CA MET A 222 6.04 -0.12 8.12
C MET A 222 6.48 1.33 7.92
N VAL A 223 5.53 2.28 7.93
CA VAL A 223 5.82 3.72 7.80
C VAL A 223 6.61 4.21 9.01
N HIS A 224 6.13 3.93 10.22
CA HIS A 224 6.78 4.36 11.46
C HIS A 224 8.23 3.86 11.53
N LYS A 225 8.44 2.58 11.26
CA LYS A 225 9.76 1.95 11.27
C LYS A 225 10.70 2.55 10.23
N LYS A 226 10.21 2.82 9.01
CA LYS A 226 11.00 3.52 7.99
C LYS A 226 11.40 4.93 8.45
N ARG A 227 10.50 5.66 9.11
CA ARG A 227 10.82 6.98 9.68
C ARG A 227 11.87 6.91 10.78
N CYS A 228 11.84 5.86 11.61
CA CYS A 228 12.89 5.59 12.60
C CYS A 228 14.25 5.39 11.93
N GLU A 229 14.32 4.53 10.91
CA GLU A 229 15.56 4.24 10.16
C GLU A 229 16.13 5.49 9.48
N LEU A 230 15.25 6.36 8.96
CA LEU A 230 15.64 7.62 8.33
C LEU A 230 15.94 8.74 9.34
N GLY A 231 15.89 8.46 10.65
CA GLY A 231 16.18 9.43 11.70
C GLY A 231 15.21 10.62 11.73
N LYS A 232 13.98 10.45 11.21
CA LYS A 232 12.97 11.52 11.22
C LYS A 232 12.63 11.88 12.67
N LYS A 233 12.53 13.19 12.95
CA LYS A 233 12.11 13.69 14.27
C LYS A 233 10.66 13.36 14.57
N ASN A 234 9.78 13.58 13.58
CA ASN A 234 8.39 13.18 13.66
C ASN A 234 8.19 11.83 12.97
N ARG A 235 7.63 10.89 13.71
CA ARG A 235 7.36 9.52 13.29
C ARG A 235 5.88 9.17 13.41
N ILE A 236 5.03 10.11 13.85
CA ILE A 236 3.61 9.90 14.11
C ILE A 236 2.90 9.42 12.85
N VAL A 237 2.23 8.29 12.92
CA VAL A 237 1.43 7.74 11.81
C VAL A 237 -0.03 7.67 12.23
N TYR A 238 -0.91 8.15 11.36
CA TYR A 238 -2.35 8.05 11.55
C TYR A 238 -2.95 6.94 10.66
N GLY A 239 -3.94 6.27 11.21
CA GLY A 239 -4.68 5.19 10.56
C GLY A 239 -6.18 5.38 10.77
N VAL A 240 -6.97 5.02 9.76
CA VAL A 240 -8.42 4.98 9.86
C VAL A 240 -8.93 3.66 9.29
N LEU A 241 -9.52 2.83 10.14
CA LEU A 241 -10.27 1.66 9.71
C LEU A 241 -11.74 2.07 9.58
N ALA A 242 -12.26 1.97 8.37
CA ALA A 242 -13.65 2.24 8.04
C ALA A 242 -14.43 0.93 7.93
N LEU A 243 -15.45 0.82 8.77
CA LEU A 243 -16.38 -0.29 8.80
C LEU A 243 -17.80 0.24 8.55
N PRO A 244 -18.79 -0.62 8.21
CA PRO A 244 -20.12 -0.16 7.82
C PRO A 244 -20.79 0.78 8.84
N ASN A 245 -20.48 0.59 10.13
CA ASN A 245 -21.19 1.21 11.24
C ASN A 245 -20.33 2.09 12.16
N TYR A 246 -19.01 2.11 11.96
CA TYR A 246 -18.09 2.89 12.79
C TYR A 246 -16.76 3.15 12.08
N PHE A 247 -16.07 4.20 12.54
CA PHE A 247 -14.66 4.42 12.27
C PHE A 247 -13.85 4.03 13.49
N GLU A 248 -12.72 3.40 13.25
CA GLU A 248 -11.67 3.18 14.24
C GLU A 248 -10.44 3.97 13.81
N PHE A 249 -10.07 4.93 14.65
CA PHE A 249 -8.92 5.80 14.46
C PHE A 249 -7.76 5.25 15.24
N ILE A 250 -6.60 5.16 14.60
CA ILE A 250 -5.38 4.64 15.21
C ILE A 250 -4.28 5.69 15.04
N GLN A 251 -3.50 5.92 16.09
CA GLN A 251 -2.26 6.68 16.01
C GLN A 251 -1.12 5.82 16.53
N ILE A 252 0.00 5.78 15.82
CA ILE A 252 1.31 5.38 16.37
C ILE A 252 2.06 6.68 16.67
N ASP A 253 2.52 6.87 17.91
CA ASP A 253 3.28 8.04 18.33
C ASP A 253 4.78 7.96 17.96
N ASN A 254 5.59 8.90 18.44
CA ASN A 254 7.03 8.93 18.14
C ASN A 254 7.84 7.80 18.82
N ASP A 255 7.27 7.19 19.86
CA ASP A 255 7.90 6.18 20.72
C ASP A 255 7.41 4.76 20.38
N GLY A 256 6.72 4.61 19.25
CA GLY A 256 6.14 3.34 18.81
C GLY A 256 5.01 2.84 19.71
N VAL A 257 4.34 3.74 20.44
CA VAL A 257 3.14 3.42 21.20
C VAL A 257 1.92 3.72 20.33
N TYR A 258 1.00 2.77 20.23
CA TYR A 258 -0.24 2.95 19.48
C TYR A 258 -1.46 3.04 20.39
N SER A 259 -2.42 3.88 20.00
CA SER A 259 -3.69 4.07 20.69
C SER A 259 -4.84 4.10 19.69
N MET A 260 -6.05 3.76 20.14
CA MET A 260 -7.21 3.54 19.26
C MET A 260 -8.45 4.27 19.79
N HIS A 261 -9.25 4.81 18.86
CA HIS A 261 -10.47 5.53 19.17
C HIS A 261 -11.63 5.10 18.26
N PHE A 262 -12.76 4.73 18.85
CA PHE A 262 -13.93 4.22 18.13
C PHE A 262 -15.05 5.25 18.08
N ILE A 263 -15.51 5.61 16.87
CA ILE A 263 -16.65 6.50 16.65
C ILE A 263 -17.73 5.76 15.85
N LYS A 264 -18.91 5.59 16.45
CA LYS A 264 -20.08 5.02 15.76
C LYS A 264 -20.63 6.00 14.73
N CYS A 265 -20.97 5.51 13.54
CA CYS A 265 -21.48 6.32 12.42
C CYS A 265 -23.00 6.55 12.45
N PHE A 266 -23.73 5.99 13.43
CA PHE A 266 -25.19 6.15 13.55
C PHE A 266 -25.60 7.47 14.23
N ASP A 267 -26.76 7.98 13.82
CA ASP A 267 -27.51 9.07 14.45
C ASP A 267 -26.81 10.42 14.61
N SER A 268 -26.34 10.99 13.49
CA SER A 268 -25.89 12.41 13.42
C SER A 268 -24.46 12.67 13.92
N SER A 269 -23.66 11.61 14.09
CA SER A 269 -22.24 11.67 14.50
C SER A 269 -21.27 12.24 13.47
N PHE A 270 -21.75 12.91 12.41
CA PHE A 270 -20.90 13.66 11.47
C PHE A 270 -20.05 14.70 12.21
N SER A 271 -20.64 15.35 13.22
CA SER A 271 -19.96 16.28 14.12
C SER A 271 -18.98 15.61 15.09
N ALA A 272 -18.86 14.28 15.09
CA ALA A 272 -17.91 13.56 15.93
C ALA A 272 -16.67 13.12 15.13
N TYR A 273 -16.85 12.50 13.95
CA TYR A 273 -15.70 11.98 13.19
C TYR A 273 -15.10 12.95 12.18
N VAL A 274 -15.90 13.86 11.59
CA VAL A 274 -15.34 14.85 10.63
C VAL A 274 -14.36 15.82 11.29
N PRO A 275 -14.63 16.37 12.49
CA PRO A 275 -13.63 17.17 13.19
C PRO A 275 -12.31 16.44 13.39
N LEU A 276 -12.38 15.17 13.78
CA LEU A 276 -11.20 14.35 14.05
C LEU A 276 -10.45 14.05 12.74
N LEU A 277 -11.16 13.63 11.69
CA LEU A 277 -10.57 13.42 10.36
C LEU A 277 -9.91 14.69 9.83
N THR A 278 -10.59 15.83 9.90
CA THR A 278 -10.02 17.10 9.46
C THR A 278 -8.81 17.48 10.29
N SER A 279 -8.84 17.28 11.61
CA SER A 279 -7.67 17.52 12.49
C SER A 279 -6.49 16.62 12.10
N ILE A 280 -6.74 15.34 11.84
CA ILE A 280 -5.70 14.40 11.38
C ILE A 280 -5.13 14.84 10.03
N PHE A 281 -5.96 15.32 9.09
CA PHE A 281 -5.49 15.82 7.80
C PHE A 281 -4.69 17.12 7.96
N MET A 282 -5.11 18.03 8.83
CA MET A 282 -4.36 19.25 9.14
C MET A 282 -3.00 18.93 9.76
N GLU A 283 -2.95 18.00 10.70
CA GLU A 283 -1.69 17.52 11.26
C GLU A 283 -0.84 16.88 10.17
N ALA A 284 -1.41 16.01 9.33
CA ALA A 284 -0.72 15.40 8.20
C ALA A 284 -0.11 16.46 7.25
N VAL A 285 -0.82 17.54 6.95
CA VAL A 285 -0.30 18.68 6.17
C VAL A 285 0.88 19.33 6.90
N ALA A 286 0.75 19.60 8.19
CA ALA A 286 1.81 20.22 8.99
C ALA A 286 3.07 19.34 9.11
N LEU A 287 2.93 18.01 8.98
CA LEU A 287 4.05 17.07 8.93
C LEU A 287 4.73 17.01 7.56
N SER A 288 4.13 17.60 6.52
CA SER A 288 4.76 17.70 5.21
C SER A 288 5.87 18.76 5.23
N PRO A 289 7.11 18.44 4.80
CA PRO A 289 8.18 19.42 4.75
C PRO A 289 7.85 20.57 3.79
N PRO A 290 8.12 21.83 4.15
CA PRO A 290 8.00 22.95 3.22
C PRO A 290 9.07 22.84 2.13
N GLY A 291 8.62 22.79 0.87
CA GLY A 291 9.37 23.17 -0.33
C GLY A 291 10.87 22.84 -0.44
N SER A 292 11.27 21.57 -0.53
CA SER A 292 12.38 21.24 -1.44
C SER A 292 11.76 20.89 -2.78
N GLU A 293 12.10 21.60 -3.85
CA GLU A 293 11.57 21.34 -5.20
C GLU A 293 11.67 19.86 -5.59
N GLU A 294 10.70 19.39 -6.38
CA GLU A 294 10.94 18.27 -7.28
C GLU A 294 12.16 18.61 -8.14
N THR A 295 13.35 18.19 -7.74
CA THR A 295 14.39 17.90 -8.72
C THR A 295 14.02 16.58 -9.38
N ASP A 296 12.99 16.64 -10.21
CA ASP A 296 12.92 15.91 -11.46
C ASP A 296 13.90 16.60 -12.42
N SER A 297 15.16 16.20 -12.36
CA SER A 297 16.13 16.48 -13.42
C SER A 297 17.18 15.38 -13.51
N VAL A 298 16.92 14.43 -14.40
CA VAL A 298 17.84 13.96 -15.45
C VAL A 298 19.14 13.21 -15.04
N LYS A 299 19.55 13.07 -13.77
CA LYS A 299 20.85 12.43 -13.44
C LYS A 299 20.86 10.92 -13.13
N ALA A 300 19.76 10.19 -13.32
CA ALA A 300 19.73 8.73 -13.05
C ALA A 300 19.58 7.86 -14.31
N MET A 301 19.66 8.43 -15.52
CA MET A 301 19.66 7.67 -16.79
C MET A 301 21.01 7.67 -17.53
N GLU A 302 22.09 8.15 -16.91
CA GLU A 302 23.47 8.05 -17.44
C GLU A 302 24.40 7.18 -16.58
N ALA A 303 23.84 6.30 -15.74
CA ALA A 303 24.64 5.34 -14.96
C ALA A 303 23.97 3.95 -14.90
N VAL A 304 23.66 3.41 -16.08
CA VAL A 304 23.58 1.95 -16.34
C VAL A 304 24.20 1.71 -17.71
#